data_AF-A0A7S3JGD5-F1
#
_entry.id   AF-A0A7S3JGD5-F1
#
_cell.length_a   1.000
_cell.length_b   1.000
_cell.length_c   1.000
_cell.angle_alpha   90.00
_cell.angle_beta   90.00
_cell.angle_gamma   90.00
#
_symmetry.space_group_name_H-M   'P 1'
#
loop_
_entity.id
_entity.type
_entity.pdbx_description
1 polymer ?
#
loop_
_entity_poly.entity_id
_entity_poly.type
_entity_poly.pdbx_seq_one_letter_code
_entity_poly.pdbx_strand_id
1 'polypeptide(L)'
;NMSSDLDRLVPGEFGLKLNDLINIVEGYRCRRFDEEIHSLKDEYEGIETICEKLKTSPTNGLKGDDLLKRDDAFGSNKKEPPKRASFCSLFLGALDDLMLKVLIVCAIVSMTISMIFEEDNRAIAWIEGGAILLAVLLVSSVTAWNDYKKEEQFLKLTEFNDAKNIVTVIRYGKQVQINFNDIKVGDVVQIKPGMNIPC
;
A
#
# COMPACT_ATOMS: atom_id res chain seq x y z
N ASN A 1 3.54 15.30 2.70
CA ASN A 1 2.34 15.65 1.91
C ASN A 1 1.05 15.00 2.38
N MET A 2 1.05 13.85 3.08
CA MET A 2 -0.21 13.31 3.66
C MET A 2 -0.78 14.21 4.79
N SER A 3 0.09 14.69 5.68
CA SER A 3 -0.29 15.54 6.82
C SER A 3 -0.93 16.88 6.43
N SER A 4 -0.59 17.45 5.27
CA SER A 4 -1.15 18.73 4.80
C SER A 4 -2.55 18.59 4.18
N ASP A 5 -2.90 17.40 3.70
CA ASP A 5 -4.24 17.11 3.17
C ASP A 5 -5.21 16.74 4.30
N LEU A 6 -4.72 16.13 5.39
CA LEU A 6 -5.51 15.88 6.61
C LEU A 6 -5.94 17.17 7.32
N ASP A 7 -5.11 18.21 7.33
CA ASP A 7 -5.40 19.52 7.95
C ASP A 7 -6.51 20.31 7.24
N ARG A 8 -6.87 19.92 6.00
CA ARG A 8 -7.91 20.58 5.19
C ARG A 8 -9.29 19.99 5.37
N LEU A 9 -9.42 18.88 6.09
CA LEU A 9 -10.71 18.29 6.38
C LEU A 9 -11.39 19.14 7.45
N VAL A 10 -12.26 20.03 6.95
CA VAL A 10 -13.09 20.95 7.72
C VAL A 10 -13.78 20.14 8.83
N PRO A 11 -13.89 20.64 10.08
CA PRO A 11 -14.80 20.04 11.03
C PRO A 11 -16.18 20.09 10.37
N GLY A 12 -16.64 18.96 9.86
CA GLY A 12 -17.95 18.85 9.26
C GLY A 12 -19.02 19.09 10.33
N GLU A 13 -20.19 18.50 10.17
CA GLU A 13 -21.19 18.50 11.24
C GLU A 13 -20.76 17.71 12.51
N PHE A 14 -19.50 17.29 12.63
CA PHE A 14 -18.94 16.46 13.69
C PHE A 14 -18.09 17.28 14.65
N GLY A 15 -18.13 16.96 15.94
CA GLY A 15 -17.49 17.73 17.01
C GLY A 15 -16.00 17.45 17.24
N LEU A 16 -15.36 16.63 16.40
CA LEU A 16 -13.95 16.25 16.50
C LEU A 16 -13.27 16.37 15.12
N LYS A 17 -12.00 16.79 15.12
CA LYS A 17 -11.16 16.78 13.92
C LYS A 17 -10.44 15.45 13.79
N LEU A 18 -10.00 15.14 12.57
CA LEU A 18 -9.22 13.94 12.30
C LEU A 18 -7.91 13.89 13.12
N ASN A 19 -7.22 15.02 13.28
CA ASN A 19 -6.00 15.08 14.09
C ASN A 19 -6.24 14.72 15.56
N ASP A 20 -7.39 15.09 16.12
CA ASP A 20 -7.74 14.75 17.51
C ASP A 20 -7.86 13.22 17.66
N LEU A 21 -8.49 12.57 16.67
CA LEU A 21 -8.61 11.11 16.62
C LEU A 21 -7.24 10.42 16.46
N ILE A 22 -6.36 10.98 15.63
CA ILE A 22 -5.00 10.45 15.45
C ILE A 22 -4.21 10.56 16.75
N ASN A 23 -4.30 11.69 17.46
CA ASN A 23 -3.61 11.88 18.73
C ASN A 23 -4.07 10.86 19.79
N ILE A 24 -5.38 10.55 19.83
CA ILE A 24 -5.92 9.50 20.70
C ILE A 24 -5.31 8.13 20.34
N VAL A 25 -5.29 7.77 19.06
CA VAL A 25 -4.77 6.45 18.62
C VAL A 25 -3.26 6.32 18.82
N GLU A 26 -2.50 7.37 18.55
CA GLU A 26 -1.05 7.38 18.78
C GLU A 26 -0.71 7.36 20.27
N GLY A 27 -1.53 8.02 21.11
CA GLY A 27 -1.47 7.89 22.57
C GLY A 27 -1.57 6.43 23.00
N TYR A 28 -2.54 5.70 22.45
CA TYR A 28 -2.72 4.27 22.71
C TYR A 28 -1.52 3.44 22.25
N ARG A 29 -0.97 3.72 21.06
CA ARG A 29 0.17 2.97 20.48
C ARG A 29 1.47 3.20 21.24
N CYS A 30 1.65 4.37 21.83
CA CYS A 30 2.86 4.72 22.60
C CYS A 30 2.78 4.32 24.08
N ARG A 31 1.69 3.65 24.51
CA ARG A 31 1.46 3.28 25.92
C ARG A 31 2.65 2.55 26.54
N ARG A 32 3.12 3.08 27.68
CA ARG A 32 3.95 2.38 28.66
C ARG A 32 3.20 2.05 29.97
N PHE A 33 2.18 2.85 30.38
CA PHE A 33 1.40 2.73 31.63
C PHE A 33 -0.09 3.18 31.47
N ASP A 34 -0.85 3.26 32.56
CA ASP A 34 -2.31 3.51 32.67
C ASP A 34 -2.75 4.99 32.53
N GLU A 35 -1.80 5.91 32.37
CA GLU A 35 -1.99 7.37 32.28
C GLU A 35 -3.01 7.81 31.19
N GLU A 36 -3.17 7.03 30.12
CA GLU A 36 -4.08 7.37 29.03
C GLU A 36 -5.57 7.11 29.37
N ILE A 37 -5.86 6.17 30.28
CA ILE A 37 -7.25 6.01 30.77
C ILE A 37 -7.66 7.27 31.55
N HIS A 38 -6.70 7.88 32.25
CA HIS A 38 -6.89 9.16 32.93
C HIS A 38 -7.01 10.32 31.93
N SER A 39 -6.15 10.42 30.91
CA SER A 39 -6.28 11.49 29.90
C SER A 39 -7.58 11.41 29.10
N LEU A 40 -8.05 10.21 28.71
CA LEU A 40 -9.35 10.05 28.07
C LEU A 40 -10.51 10.49 28.96
N LYS A 41 -10.38 10.30 30.28
CA LYS A 41 -11.40 10.67 31.25
C LYS A 41 -11.37 12.16 31.59
N ASP A 42 -10.18 12.76 31.66
CA ASP A 42 -9.97 14.14 32.11
C ASP A 42 -10.00 15.15 30.95
N GLU A 43 -9.54 14.77 29.75
CA GLU A 43 -9.44 15.66 28.57
C GLU A 43 -10.63 15.49 27.60
N TYR A 44 -11.13 14.27 27.44
CA TYR A 44 -12.23 13.96 26.52
C TYR A 44 -13.56 13.67 27.22
N GLU A 45 -13.62 13.80 28.55
CA GLU A 45 -14.80 13.50 29.38
C GLU A 45 -15.35 12.07 29.19
N GLY A 46 -14.49 11.14 28.75
CA GLY A 46 -14.83 9.73 28.56
C GLY A 46 -15.39 9.36 27.18
N ILE A 47 -15.74 8.08 27.04
CA ILE A 47 -16.16 7.49 25.76
C ILE A 47 -17.51 8.01 25.25
N GLU A 48 -18.37 8.48 26.15
CA GLU A 48 -19.72 8.96 25.83
C GLU A 48 -19.65 10.24 25.01
N THR A 49 -18.80 11.18 25.42
CA THR A 49 -18.56 12.44 24.72
C THR A 49 -17.97 12.24 23.32
N ILE A 50 -17.07 11.27 23.15
CA ILE A 50 -16.53 10.91 21.84
C ILE A 50 -17.64 10.35 20.94
N CYS A 51 -18.49 9.48 21.48
CA CYS A 51 -19.63 8.92 20.75
C CYS A 51 -20.61 10.02 20.33
N GLU A 52 -20.92 10.96 21.22
CA GLU A 52 -21.79 12.11 20.94
C GLU A 52 -21.19 13.02 19.85
N LYS A 53 -19.92 13.40 19.98
CA LYS A 53 -19.22 14.24 18.98
C LYS A 53 -19.13 13.58 17.61
N LEU A 54 -18.97 12.25 17.56
CA LEU A 54 -18.99 11.46 16.34
C LEU A 54 -20.40 11.07 15.88
N LYS A 55 -21.46 11.50 16.57
CA LYS A 55 -22.87 11.14 16.30
C LYS A 55 -23.10 9.64 16.16
N THR A 56 -22.38 8.84 16.94
CA THR A 56 -22.48 7.38 16.96
C THR A 56 -23.02 6.90 18.31
N SER A 57 -23.71 5.76 18.30
CA SER A 57 -24.23 5.14 19.51
C SER A 57 -23.42 3.88 19.84
N PRO A 58 -22.99 3.67 21.09
CA PRO A 58 -22.28 2.43 21.47
C PRO A 58 -23.10 1.16 21.22
N THR A 59 -24.44 1.25 21.32
CA THR A 59 -25.34 0.11 21.20
C THR A 59 -25.92 -0.03 19.80
N ASN A 60 -26.28 1.08 19.16
CA ASN A 60 -26.94 1.08 17.85
C ASN A 60 -25.99 1.35 16.67
N GLY A 61 -24.74 1.75 16.97
CA GLY A 61 -23.73 2.10 15.98
C GLY A 61 -24.12 3.31 15.13
N LEU A 62 -23.60 3.36 13.90
CA LEU A 62 -23.92 4.41 12.94
C LEU A 62 -25.32 4.23 12.34
N LYS A 63 -26.03 5.35 12.18
CA LYS A 63 -27.32 5.38 11.47
C LYS A 63 -27.20 5.32 9.96
N GLY A 64 -26.00 5.47 9.40
CA GLY A 64 -25.69 5.24 7.99
C GLY A 64 -26.17 6.27 6.95
N ASP A 65 -27.01 7.23 7.35
CA ASP A 65 -27.42 8.35 6.47
C ASP A 65 -26.26 9.34 6.20
N ASP A 66 -25.22 9.33 7.02
CA ASP A 66 -24.11 10.28 7.00
C ASP A 66 -22.78 9.69 6.49
N LEU A 67 -22.80 8.48 5.91
CA LEU A 67 -21.58 7.77 5.49
C LEU A 67 -20.74 8.55 4.46
N LEU A 68 -21.38 9.19 3.47
CA LEU A 68 -20.67 10.00 2.48
C LEU A 68 -20.08 11.28 3.09
N LYS A 69 -20.83 11.92 4.00
CA LYS A 69 -20.35 13.12 4.71
C LYS A 69 -19.13 12.81 5.60
N ARG A 70 -19.04 11.58 6.12
CA ARG A 70 -17.88 11.13 6.90
C ARG A 70 -16.66 10.91 6.02
N ASP A 71 -16.82 10.39 4.80
CA ASP A 71 -15.72 10.29 3.84
C ASP A 71 -15.17 11.68 3.49
N ASP A 72 -16.04 12.67 3.32
CA ASP A 72 -15.63 14.04 3.04
C ASP A 72 -14.95 14.73 4.25
N ALA A 73 -15.28 14.32 5.48
CA ALA A 73 -14.78 14.93 6.71
C ALA A 73 -13.57 14.22 7.33
N PHE A 74 -13.38 12.93 7.08
CA PHE A 74 -12.31 12.12 7.70
C PHE A 74 -11.48 11.34 6.67
N GLY A 75 -11.89 11.31 5.41
CA GLY A 75 -11.26 10.47 4.38
C GLY A 75 -11.81 9.05 4.36
N SER A 76 -11.40 8.32 3.32
CA SER A 76 -11.81 6.94 3.07
C SER A 76 -10.76 5.94 3.54
N ASN A 77 -11.17 4.80 4.11
CA ASN A 77 -10.27 3.70 4.49
C ASN A 77 -9.83 2.82 3.30
N LYS A 78 -10.07 3.26 2.06
CA LYS A 78 -9.74 2.50 0.87
C LYS A 78 -8.25 2.63 0.56
N LYS A 79 -7.53 1.50 0.59
CA LYS A 79 -6.12 1.46 0.17
C LYS A 79 -6.01 1.78 -1.32
N GLU A 80 -5.02 2.60 -1.69
CA GLU A 80 -4.72 2.82 -3.09
C GLU A 80 -4.30 1.50 -3.75
N PRO A 81 -4.87 1.16 -4.92
CA PRO A 81 -4.50 -0.07 -5.59
C PRO A 81 -3.03 0.01 -6.02
N PRO A 82 -2.22 -1.03 -5.77
CA PRO A 82 -0.85 -1.08 -6.24
C PRO A 82 -0.78 -0.92 -7.76
N LYS A 83 0.05 0.04 -8.22
CA LYS A 83 0.25 0.31 -9.65
C LYS A 83 1.23 -0.73 -10.23
N ARG A 84 0.83 -1.36 -11.34
CA ARG A 84 1.67 -2.31 -12.08
C ARG A 84 2.85 -1.60 -12.74
N ALA A 85 4.06 -2.14 -12.61
CA ALA A 85 5.18 -1.71 -13.41
C ALA A 85 4.98 -2.13 -14.88
N SER A 86 5.46 -1.28 -15.81
CA SER A 86 5.47 -1.62 -17.24
C SER A 86 6.57 -2.65 -17.53
N PHE A 87 6.33 -3.55 -18.48
CA PHE A 87 7.31 -4.55 -18.91
C PHE A 87 8.67 -3.92 -19.29
N CYS A 88 8.66 -2.77 -19.97
CA CYS A 88 9.90 -2.06 -20.33
C CYS A 88 10.68 -1.59 -19.09
N SER A 89 9.98 -1.12 -18.06
CA SER A 89 10.60 -0.72 -16.79
C SER A 89 11.21 -1.92 -16.07
N LEU A 90 10.51 -3.06 -16.07
CA LEU A 90 11.01 -4.30 -15.48
C LEU A 90 12.22 -4.86 -16.23
N PHE A 91 12.20 -4.77 -17.56
CA PHE A 91 13.30 -5.19 -18.42
C PHE A 91 14.54 -4.32 -18.22
N LEU A 92 14.40 -2.99 -18.19
CA LEU A 92 15.49 -2.09 -17.87
C LEU A 92 16.03 -2.30 -16.45
N GLY A 93 15.14 -2.57 -15.49
CA GLY A 93 15.54 -2.96 -14.14
C GLY A 93 16.33 -4.27 -14.10
N ALA A 94 15.94 -5.27 -14.89
CA ALA A 94 16.65 -6.54 -14.99
C ALA A 94 18.05 -6.38 -15.60
N LEU A 95 18.23 -5.43 -16.52
CA LEU A 95 19.55 -5.07 -17.08
C LEU A 95 20.43 -4.27 -16.11
N ASP A 96 19.88 -3.75 -15.00
CA ASP A 96 20.63 -2.96 -14.03
C ASP A 96 21.56 -3.81 -13.14
N ASP A 97 21.45 -5.13 -13.23
CA ASP A 97 22.29 -6.10 -12.52
C ASP A 97 23.78 -5.93 -12.87
N LEU A 98 24.62 -5.83 -11.82
CA LEU A 98 26.06 -5.61 -11.96
C LEU A 98 26.74 -6.66 -12.84
N MET A 99 26.33 -7.92 -12.75
CA MET A 99 26.90 -8.99 -13.56
C MET A 99 26.56 -8.79 -15.04
N LEU A 100 25.30 -8.47 -15.36
CA LEU A 100 24.88 -8.24 -16.75
C LEU A 100 25.56 -7.01 -17.35
N LYS A 101 25.69 -5.91 -16.59
CA LYS A 101 26.43 -4.72 -17.05
C LYS A 101 27.88 -5.03 -17.39
N VAL A 102 28.57 -5.77 -16.52
CA VAL A 102 29.96 -6.16 -16.76
C VAL A 102 30.06 -7.01 -18.03
N LEU A 103 29.14 -7.96 -18.24
CA LEU A 103 29.11 -8.78 -19.47
C LEU A 103 28.89 -7.94 -20.73
N ILE A 104 28.01 -6.94 -20.69
CA ILE A 104 27.78 -6.01 -21.81
C ILE A 104 29.05 -5.22 -22.12
N VAL A 105 29.72 -4.67 -21.10
CA VAL A 105 30.97 -3.92 -21.29
C VAL A 105 32.07 -4.83 -21.85
N CYS A 106 32.24 -6.03 -21.30
CA CYS A 106 33.19 -7.01 -21.81
C CYS A 106 32.92 -7.37 -23.27
N ALA A 107 31.65 -7.59 -23.64
CA ALA A 107 31.25 -7.90 -25.01
C ALA A 107 31.56 -6.74 -25.98
N ILE A 108 31.30 -5.49 -25.58
CA ILE A 108 31.61 -4.32 -26.41
C ILE A 108 33.12 -4.16 -26.58
N VAL A 109 33.90 -4.29 -25.51
CA VAL A 109 35.37 -4.18 -25.56
C VAL A 109 35.97 -5.28 -26.42
N SER A 110 35.56 -6.54 -26.22
CA SER A 110 35.98 -7.69 -27.02
C SER A 110 35.64 -7.48 -28.49
N MET A 111 34.40 -7.10 -28.81
CA MET A 111 33.96 -6.86 -30.18
C MET A 111 34.74 -5.71 -30.85
N THR A 112 35.06 -4.64 -30.10
CA THR A 112 35.85 -3.52 -30.62
C THR A 112 37.27 -3.95 -30.95
N ILE A 113 37.92 -4.72 -30.06
CA ILE A 113 39.27 -5.25 -30.28
C ILE A 113 39.27 -6.19 -31.49
N SER A 114 38.37 -7.16 -31.54
CA SER A 114 38.31 -8.13 -32.65
C SER A 114 38.07 -7.45 -34.00
N MET A 115 37.21 -6.42 -34.06
CA MET A 115 36.95 -5.67 -35.30
C MET A 115 38.16 -4.83 -35.78
N ILE A 116 39.04 -4.39 -34.87
CA ILE A 116 40.24 -3.61 -35.21
C ILE A 116 41.39 -4.52 -35.65
N PHE A 117 41.63 -5.61 -34.92
CA PHE A 117 42.84 -6.42 -35.08
C PHE A 117 42.70 -7.61 -36.05
N GLU A 118 41.48 -8.07 -36.35
CA GLU A 118 41.25 -9.16 -37.31
C GLU A 118 40.85 -8.61 -38.69
N GLU A 119 41.85 -8.40 -39.56
CA GLU A 119 41.62 -7.90 -40.93
C GLU A 119 41.08 -9.00 -41.87
N ASP A 120 41.60 -10.23 -41.76
CA ASP A 120 41.22 -11.34 -42.67
C ASP A 120 39.86 -11.98 -42.32
N ASN A 121 39.45 -11.94 -41.05
CA ASN A 121 38.22 -12.60 -40.54
C ASN A 121 37.18 -11.64 -39.97
N ARG A 122 37.21 -10.36 -40.38
CA ARG A 122 36.30 -9.31 -39.88
C ARG A 122 34.81 -9.66 -39.98
N ALA A 123 34.42 -10.44 -40.99
CA ALA A 123 33.04 -10.90 -41.15
C ALA A 123 32.54 -11.81 -40.01
N ILE A 124 33.47 -12.45 -39.29
CA ILE A 124 33.21 -13.40 -38.20
C ILE A 124 33.53 -12.76 -36.83
N ALA A 125 34.42 -11.75 -36.79
CA ALA A 125 34.89 -11.09 -35.58
C ALA A 125 33.78 -10.53 -34.65
N TRP A 126 32.62 -10.13 -35.20
CA TRP A 126 31.49 -9.63 -34.40
C TRP A 126 30.66 -10.75 -33.74
N ILE A 127 30.78 -11.99 -34.22
CA ILE A 127 29.90 -13.10 -33.82
C ILE A 127 30.11 -13.48 -32.35
N GLU A 128 31.35 -13.46 -31.86
CA GLU A 128 31.66 -13.80 -30.46
C GLU A 128 31.04 -12.80 -29.49
N GLY A 129 31.30 -11.49 -29.67
CA GLY A 129 30.68 -10.44 -28.86
C GLY A 129 29.16 -10.38 -29.05
N GLY A 130 28.68 -10.60 -30.27
CA GLY A 130 27.26 -10.67 -30.60
C GLY A 130 26.53 -11.82 -29.90
N ALA A 131 27.16 -12.98 -29.77
CA ALA A 131 26.60 -14.13 -29.05
C ALA A 131 26.44 -13.83 -27.55
N ILE A 132 27.40 -13.13 -26.94
CA ILE A 132 27.31 -12.72 -25.53
C ILE A 132 26.18 -11.71 -25.33
N LEU A 133 26.06 -10.70 -26.21
CA LEU A 133 24.97 -9.72 -26.15
C LEU A 133 23.59 -10.37 -26.34
N LEU A 134 23.48 -11.32 -27.26
CA LEU A 134 22.25 -12.07 -27.48
C LEU A 134 21.88 -12.91 -26.24
N ALA A 135 22.85 -13.56 -25.61
CA ALA A 135 22.63 -14.33 -24.38
C ALA A 135 22.13 -13.44 -23.24
N VAL A 136 22.72 -12.25 -23.04
CA VAL A 136 22.27 -11.27 -22.04
C VAL A 136 20.85 -10.78 -22.33
N LEU A 137 20.52 -10.52 -23.60
CA LEU A 137 19.18 -10.11 -24.01
C LEU A 137 18.13 -11.19 -23.71
N LEU A 138 18.43 -12.45 -24.01
CA LEU A 138 17.52 -13.56 -23.73
C LEU A 138 17.31 -13.77 -22.23
N VAL A 139 18.40 -13.79 -21.44
CA VAL A 139 18.32 -13.95 -19.98
C VAL A 139 17.53 -12.81 -19.35
N SER A 140 17.84 -11.55 -19.67
CA SER A 140 17.11 -10.40 -19.13
C SER A 140 15.63 -10.41 -19.54
N SER A 141 15.31 -10.86 -20.75
CA SER A 141 13.91 -11.00 -21.22
C SER A 141 13.16 -12.04 -20.40
N VAL A 142 13.77 -13.21 -20.15
CA VAL A 142 13.17 -14.27 -19.32
C VAL A 142 13.01 -13.81 -17.88
N THR A 143 13.99 -13.09 -17.32
CA THR A 143 13.90 -12.51 -15.98
C THR A 143 12.76 -11.50 -15.87
N ALA A 144 12.70 -10.52 -16.78
CA ALA A 144 11.64 -9.52 -16.81
C ALA A 144 10.25 -10.14 -16.98
N TRP A 145 10.14 -11.19 -17.81
CA TRP A 145 8.91 -11.93 -17.99
C TRP A 145 8.47 -12.67 -16.73
N ASN A 146 9.41 -13.32 -16.04
CA ASN A 146 9.14 -14.00 -14.78
C ASN A 146 8.71 -13.01 -13.70
N ASP A 147 9.39 -11.86 -13.60
CA ASP A 147 9.06 -10.85 -12.60
C ASP A 147 7.72 -10.17 -12.90
N TYR A 148 7.39 -9.92 -14.17
CA TYR A 148 6.07 -9.45 -14.58
C TYR A 148 4.96 -10.43 -14.14
N LYS A 149 5.17 -11.73 -14.35
CA LYS A 149 4.21 -12.76 -13.91
C LYS A 149 4.10 -12.84 -12.38
N LYS A 150 5.21 -12.72 -11.65
CA LYS A 150 5.20 -12.69 -10.18
C LYS A 150 4.41 -11.48 -9.66
N GLU A 151 4.63 -10.30 -10.25
CA GLU A 151 3.90 -9.09 -9.88
C GLU A 151 2.40 -9.25 -10.12
N GLU A 152 1.98 -9.81 -11.26
CA GLU A 152 0.58 -10.09 -11.53
C GLU A 152 -0.05 -11.04 -10.49
N GLN A 153 0.67 -12.09 -10.10
CA GLN A 153 0.23 -13.03 -9.07
C GLN A 153 0.14 -12.36 -7.70
N PHE A 154 1.12 -11.53 -7.35
CA PHE A 154 1.12 -10.77 -6.11
C PHE A 154 -0.12 -9.88 -6.01
N LEU A 155 -0.44 -9.15 -7.08
CA LEU A 155 -1.62 -8.28 -7.13
C LEU A 155 -2.92 -9.05 -6.93
N LYS A 156 -3.08 -10.19 -7.60
CA LYS A 156 -4.26 -11.05 -7.42
C LYS A 156 -4.36 -11.58 -5.99
N LEU A 157 -3.23 -11.95 -5.39
CA LEU A 157 -3.19 -12.40 -4.00
C LEU A 157 -3.55 -11.27 -3.03
N THR A 158 -3.05 -10.06 -3.26
CA THR A 158 -3.40 -8.87 -2.48
C THR A 158 -4.88 -8.57 -2.59
N GLU A 159 -5.44 -8.51 -3.80
CA GLU A 159 -6.88 -8.28 -4.03
C GLU A 159 -7.75 -9.35 -3.34
N PHE A 160 -7.37 -10.62 -3.46
CA PHE A 160 -8.08 -11.72 -2.81
C PHE A 160 -7.98 -11.68 -1.28
N ASN A 161 -6.81 -11.34 -0.75
CA ASN A 161 -6.60 -11.20 0.68
C ASN A 161 -7.38 -9.99 1.24
N ASP A 162 -7.39 -8.87 0.51
CA ASP A 162 -8.14 -7.67 0.88
C ASP A 162 -9.65 -7.91 0.83
N ALA A 163 -10.14 -8.70 -0.13
CA ALA A 163 -11.55 -9.11 -0.17
C ALA A 163 -11.97 -9.95 1.04
N LYS A 164 -11.04 -10.72 1.63
CA LYS A 164 -11.29 -11.53 2.84
C LYS A 164 -11.27 -10.73 4.15
N ASN A 165 -10.73 -9.52 4.14
CA ASN A 165 -10.70 -8.66 5.32
C ASN A 165 -12.10 -8.10 5.59
N ILE A 166 -12.94 -8.91 6.22
CA ILE A 166 -14.32 -8.59 6.59
C ILE A 166 -14.40 -8.47 8.11
N VAL A 167 -14.97 -7.38 8.60
CA VAL A 167 -15.31 -7.19 10.01
C VAL A 167 -16.81 -7.12 10.22
N THR A 168 -17.25 -7.44 11.43
CA THR A 168 -18.62 -7.21 11.87
C THR A 168 -18.69 -5.86 12.56
N VAL A 169 -19.52 -4.97 12.05
CA VAL A 169 -19.82 -3.66 12.66
C VAL A 169 -21.28 -3.57 13.05
N ILE A 170 -21.61 -2.68 13.97
CA ILE A 170 -22.99 -2.35 14.28
C ILE A 170 -23.36 -1.11 13.46
N ARG A 171 -24.35 -1.24 12.59
CA ARG A 171 -24.96 -0.14 11.83
C ARG A 171 -26.47 -0.31 11.82
N TYR A 172 -27.22 0.78 11.92
CA TYR A 172 -28.69 0.78 11.98
C TYR A 172 -29.26 -0.12 13.10
N GLY A 173 -28.54 -0.25 14.24
CA GLY A 173 -28.92 -1.16 15.32
C GLY A 173 -28.81 -2.65 14.98
N LYS A 174 -28.16 -3.02 13.88
CA LYS A 174 -27.96 -4.40 13.43
C LYS A 174 -26.48 -4.69 13.22
N GLN A 175 -26.09 -5.96 13.40
CA GLN A 175 -24.75 -6.42 13.04
C GLN A 175 -24.69 -6.62 11.52
N VAL A 176 -23.74 -5.94 10.88
CA VAL A 176 -23.51 -5.98 9.44
C VAL A 176 -22.05 -6.36 9.20
N GLN A 177 -21.82 -7.25 8.24
CA GLN A 177 -20.46 -7.59 7.80
C GLN A 177 -20.07 -6.68 6.64
N ILE A 178 -18.95 -5.98 6.79
CA ILE A 178 -18.41 -5.06 5.78
C ILE A 178 -16.91 -5.31 5.57
N ASN A 179 -16.40 -4.95 4.39
CA ASN A 179 -14.98 -5.01 4.12
C ASN A 179 -14.25 -3.89 4.88
N PHE A 180 -12.96 -4.08 5.19
CA PHE A 180 -12.13 -3.05 5.83
C PHE A 180 -12.16 -1.72 5.08
N ASN A 181 -12.16 -1.75 3.75
CA ASN A 181 -12.17 -0.55 2.91
C ASN A 181 -13.45 0.31 3.09
N ASP A 182 -14.54 -0.26 3.60
CA ASP A 182 -15.84 0.40 3.75
C ASP A 182 -16.11 0.90 5.19
N ILE A 183 -15.15 0.69 6.10
CA ILE A 183 -15.22 1.17 7.49
C ILE A 183 -15.09 2.69 7.50
N LYS A 184 -15.91 3.33 8.34
CA LYS A 184 -15.93 4.78 8.53
C LYS A 184 -15.63 5.12 9.98
N VAL A 185 -15.07 6.30 10.20
CA VAL A 185 -14.89 6.86 11.54
C VAL A 185 -16.23 6.89 12.27
N GLY A 186 -16.26 6.34 13.49
CA GLY A 186 -17.47 6.21 14.31
C GLY A 186 -18.21 4.88 14.19
N ASP A 187 -17.77 3.96 13.33
CA ASP A 187 -18.27 2.58 13.33
C ASP A 187 -17.94 1.88 14.66
N VAL A 188 -18.91 1.13 15.18
CA VAL A 188 -18.71 0.26 16.35
C VAL A 188 -18.37 -1.13 15.85
N VAL A 189 -17.10 -1.51 15.96
CA VAL A 189 -16.57 -2.80 15.48
C VAL A 189 -16.68 -3.86 16.58
N GLN A 190 -17.21 -5.03 16.25
CA GLN A 190 -17.24 -6.17 17.15
C GLN A 190 -15.92 -6.96 17.06
N ILE A 191 -15.11 -6.87 18.11
CA ILE A 191 -13.82 -7.54 18.17
C ILE A 191 -13.99 -9.03 18.50
N LYS A 192 -13.33 -9.89 17.72
CA LYS A 192 -13.23 -11.33 17.97
C LYS A 192 -11.76 -11.71 18.22
N PRO A 193 -11.48 -12.73 19.05
CA PRO A 193 -10.11 -13.21 19.26
C PRO A 193 -9.44 -13.59 17.93
N GLY A 194 -8.21 -13.12 17.70
CA GLY A 194 -7.45 -13.37 16.47
C GLY A 194 -7.83 -12.48 15.27
N MET A 195 -8.69 -11.47 15.47
CA MET A 195 -9.07 -10.52 14.42
C MET A 195 -7.98 -9.47 14.20
N ASN A 196 -7.67 -9.17 12.93
CA ASN A 196 -6.86 -8.01 12.57
C ASN A 196 -7.68 -6.73 12.79
N ILE A 197 -7.10 -5.74 13.46
CA ILE A 197 -7.79 -4.47 13.71
C ILE A 197 -7.75 -3.65 12.41
N PRO A 198 -8.90 -3.18 11.92
CA PRO A 198 -8.93 -2.24 10.81
C PRO A 198 -8.49 -0.86 11.33
N CYS A 199 -7.29 -0.45 10.94
CA CYS A 199 -6.74 0.89 11.20
C CYS A 199 -6.32 1.53 9.88
#